data_AF-A0A834A1R7-F1
#
_entry.id   AF-A0A834A1R7-F1
#
_cell.length_a   1.000
_cell.length_b   1.000
_cell.length_c   1.000
_cell.angle_alpha   90.00
_cell.angle_beta   90.00
_cell.angle_gamma   90.00
#
_symmetry.space_group_name_H-M   'P 1'
#
loop_
_entity.id
_entity.type
_entity.pdbx_description
1 polymer ?
#
loop_
_entity_poly.entity_id
_entity_poly.type
_entity_poly.pdbx_seq_one_letter_code
_entity_poly.pdbx_strand_id
1 'polypeptide(L)'
;MDLEEAREFRERCTQCAAVSWGLTDEGRYYCTSCHNVTEKSKEVLSTEAIPNTKIQAINRGLKRKKKPERGWDWYVCEGFQHILCQQAEALQTLGVSPELKSQVLHNLWRRYLQKSRLAYCRNPVYSGRRAAAVSDDNPSHSGWDSEPELLSDFSGPSGPSVFDSGAESQTDAHPRGPLPSSKASQSDMSSVCSGSLDGVEYSLRKAKGTVKMTVPGTLALCSLSLLWQREAITLSDLLRLVEEGHVPCVNAFQHFPEEMKLYGRDKGIFAVESWPTYEDIYRKMVEVATFLDLPRFPDITEDCYLHPNILCMKYLMEANLPDEMHNFTCQVVKMAGLGEVDFLTFDPIAKKKNTVKYDVQAVAVIVIVLKLLFLLDDNLEWSLSAVAETHNEENKEDKPWFDFRKWYHVVKKSFDEKKRKLEEARAKCVTSSSCRFAGSFLGLSLRT
;
A
#
# COMPACT_ATOMS: atom_id res chain seq x y z
N MET A 1 -43.88 -10.95 40.61
CA MET A 1 -43.16 -9.77 40.09
C MET A 1 -43.10 -8.79 41.24
N ASP A 2 -42.09 -8.94 42.09
CA ASP A 2 -42.09 -8.33 43.43
C ASP A 2 -41.61 -6.88 43.37
N LEU A 3 -42.57 -5.96 43.36
CA LEU A 3 -42.35 -4.52 43.38
C LEU A 3 -41.76 -4.02 44.72
N GLU A 4 -41.78 -4.83 45.78
CA GLU A 4 -41.28 -4.43 47.10
C GLU A 4 -39.76 -4.52 47.24
N GLU A 5 -39.08 -5.43 46.52
CA GLU A 5 -37.62 -5.61 46.68
C GLU A 5 -36.77 -4.58 45.92
N ALA A 6 -37.34 -3.85 44.95
CA ALA A 6 -36.61 -2.86 44.17
C ALA A 6 -36.43 -1.50 44.90
N ARG A 7 -37.04 -1.31 46.08
CA ARG A 7 -36.96 -0.06 46.86
C ARG A 7 -35.58 0.23 47.46
N GLU A 8 -34.67 -0.74 47.48
CA GLU A 8 -33.32 -0.56 48.04
C GLU A 8 -32.38 0.20 47.09
N PHE A 9 -32.67 0.24 45.80
CA PHE A 9 -31.82 0.92 44.82
C PHE A 9 -32.24 2.40 44.64
N ARG A 10 -31.52 3.31 45.32
CA ARG A 10 -31.82 4.76 45.34
C ARG A 10 -30.96 5.61 44.39
N GLU A 11 -30.21 5.00 43.48
CA GLU A 11 -29.39 5.73 42.52
C GLU A 11 -30.25 6.34 41.40
N ARG A 12 -29.82 7.48 40.85
CA ARG A 12 -30.49 8.12 39.70
C ARG A 12 -30.17 7.36 38.43
N CYS A 13 -31.17 7.17 37.58
CA CYS A 13 -30.96 6.60 36.25
C CYS A 13 -29.99 7.47 35.44
N THR A 14 -28.97 6.86 34.84
CA THR A 14 -27.96 7.56 34.03
C THR A 14 -28.53 8.17 32.76
N GLN A 15 -29.71 7.73 32.31
CA GLN A 15 -30.34 8.18 31.07
C GLN A 15 -31.45 9.21 31.27
N CYS A 16 -32.24 9.11 32.35
CA CYS A 16 -33.39 10.01 32.57
C CYS A 16 -33.46 10.64 33.96
N ALA A 17 -32.45 10.40 34.82
CA ALA A 17 -32.35 10.90 36.19
C ALA A 17 -33.48 10.49 37.16
N ALA A 18 -34.47 9.69 36.74
CA ALA A 18 -35.50 9.14 37.60
C ALA A 18 -34.92 8.17 38.65
N VAL A 19 -35.57 8.07 39.82
CA VAL A 19 -35.17 7.19 40.94
C VAL A 19 -36.25 6.10 41.14
N SER A 20 -36.69 5.51 40.03
CA SER A 20 -37.72 4.47 40.03
C SER A 20 -37.22 3.27 39.23
N TRP A 21 -37.16 2.12 39.90
CA TRP A 21 -36.48 0.91 39.43
C TRP A 21 -37.36 -0.32 39.63
N GLY A 22 -37.32 -1.24 38.67
CA GLY A 22 -37.89 -2.58 38.73
C GLY A 22 -36.81 -3.65 38.56
N LEU A 23 -37.10 -4.88 38.93
CA LEU A 23 -36.18 -6.03 38.80
C LEU A 23 -36.65 -6.95 37.67
N THR A 24 -35.74 -7.37 36.79
CA THR A 24 -35.98 -8.44 35.84
C THR A 24 -35.90 -9.80 36.53
N ASP A 25 -36.53 -10.81 35.94
CA ASP A 25 -36.42 -12.23 36.32
C ASP A 25 -34.96 -12.74 36.37
N GLU A 26 -34.09 -12.16 35.55
CA GLU A 26 -32.63 -12.40 35.59
C GLU A 26 -31.86 -11.62 36.69
N GLY A 27 -32.54 -10.91 37.59
CA GLY A 27 -31.93 -10.24 38.75
C GLY A 27 -31.24 -8.89 38.46
N ARG A 28 -31.55 -8.26 37.32
CA ARG A 28 -31.00 -6.95 36.91
C ARG A 28 -32.01 -5.82 37.16
N TYR A 29 -31.52 -4.64 37.55
CA TYR A 29 -32.39 -3.47 37.73
C TYR A 29 -32.63 -2.75 36.41
N TYR A 30 -33.89 -2.45 36.10
CA TYR A 30 -34.29 -1.62 34.97
C TYR A 30 -35.07 -0.39 35.44
N CYS A 31 -34.87 0.74 34.78
CA CYS A 31 -35.60 1.97 35.12
C CYS A 31 -37.04 1.87 34.63
N THR A 32 -38.02 2.09 35.49
CA THR A 32 -39.44 2.00 35.09
C THR A 32 -39.91 3.17 34.23
N SER A 33 -39.14 4.27 34.19
CA SER A 33 -39.48 5.46 33.38
C SER A 33 -38.94 5.39 31.96
N CYS A 34 -37.74 4.85 31.73
CA CYS A 34 -37.11 4.80 30.40
C CYS A 34 -36.68 3.41 29.95
N HIS A 35 -36.94 2.37 30.73
CA HIS A 35 -36.59 0.97 30.48
C HIS A 35 -35.10 0.68 30.28
N ASN A 36 -34.22 1.63 30.67
CA ASN A 36 -32.78 1.41 30.66
C ASN A 36 -32.38 0.38 31.74
N VAL A 37 -31.69 -0.68 31.33
CA VAL A 37 -31.22 -1.77 32.21
C VAL A 37 -29.81 -1.46 32.69
N THR A 38 -29.58 -1.53 33.99
CA THR A 38 -28.25 -1.31 34.58
C THR A 38 -27.44 -2.60 34.61
N GLU A 39 -26.11 -2.48 34.58
CA GLU A 39 -25.19 -3.62 34.73
C GLU A 39 -25.12 -4.14 36.18
N LYS A 40 -25.74 -3.46 37.15
CA LYS A 40 -25.78 -3.89 38.54
C LYS A 40 -26.86 -4.98 38.71
N SER A 41 -26.44 -6.16 39.16
CA SER A 41 -27.32 -7.29 39.52
C SER A 41 -27.36 -7.47 41.03
N LYS A 42 -28.51 -7.92 41.57
CA LYS A 42 -28.62 -8.32 42.98
C LYS A 42 -27.91 -9.68 43.15
N GLU A 43 -26.81 -9.72 43.92
CA GLU A 43 -26.19 -10.99 44.29
C GLU A 43 -27.12 -11.74 45.25
N VAL A 44 -27.70 -12.84 44.77
CA VAL A 44 -28.51 -13.73 45.61
C VAL A 44 -27.54 -14.61 46.41
N LEU A 45 -27.26 -14.21 47.65
CA LEU A 45 -26.60 -15.08 48.62
C LEU A 45 -27.60 -16.15 49.08
N SER A 46 -27.55 -17.33 48.46
CA SER A 46 -28.26 -18.52 48.93
C SER A 46 -27.69 -18.93 50.30
N THR A 47 -28.41 -18.59 51.38
CA THR A 47 -28.09 -19.03 52.73
C THR A 47 -28.79 -20.36 52.98
N GLU A 48 -28.33 -21.43 52.33
CA GLU A 48 -28.67 -22.79 52.73
C GLU A 48 -27.39 -23.62 52.85
N ALA A 49 -27.16 -24.11 54.06
CA ALA A 49 -26.01 -24.90 54.43
C ALA A 49 -26.11 -26.31 53.83
N ILE A 50 -25.08 -26.75 53.10
CA ILE A 50 -24.88 -28.17 52.73
C ILE A 50 -23.42 -28.57 53.01
N PRO A 51 -23.18 -29.70 53.71
CA PRO A 51 -21.88 -30.05 54.25
C PRO A 51 -20.98 -30.82 53.27
N ASN A 52 -19.67 -30.57 53.38
CA ASN A 52 -18.51 -31.39 53.02
C ASN A 52 -18.70 -32.55 52.01
N THR A 53 -18.18 -32.39 50.79
CA THR A 53 -17.57 -33.51 50.04
C THR A 53 -16.41 -33.05 49.15
N LYS A 54 -15.44 -33.96 48.99
CA LYS A 54 -14.12 -33.89 48.35
C LYS A 54 -14.00 -33.01 47.08
N ILE A 55 -12.93 -32.24 47.04
CA ILE A 55 -12.39 -31.57 45.85
C ILE A 55 -12.04 -32.62 44.79
N GLN A 56 -12.88 -32.78 43.76
CA GLN A 56 -12.45 -33.31 42.48
C GLN A 56 -12.12 -32.15 41.56
N ALA A 57 -10.94 -32.21 40.95
CA ALA A 57 -10.44 -31.19 40.03
C ALA A 57 -11.42 -30.99 38.88
N ILE A 58 -12.14 -29.87 38.89
CA ILE A 58 -12.91 -29.41 37.75
C ILE A 58 -11.87 -28.92 36.73
N ASN A 59 -11.69 -29.67 35.66
CA ASN A 59 -11.00 -29.19 34.46
C ASN A 59 -11.61 -27.82 34.12
N ARG A 60 -10.84 -26.75 34.33
CA ARG A 60 -11.21 -25.40 33.89
C ARG A 60 -11.39 -25.48 32.38
N GLY A 61 -12.65 -25.62 31.96
CA GLY A 61 -13.04 -25.50 30.57
C GLY A 61 -12.40 -24.23 30.03
N LEU A 62 -11.62 -24.42 28.96
CA LEU A 62 -11.04 -23.37 28.15
C LEU A 62 -12.12 -22.30 27.98
N LYS A 63 -11.98 -21.14 28.65
CA LYS A 63 -12.84 -19.99 28.39
C LYS A 63 -12.78 -19.81 26.88
N ARG A 64 -13.90 -20.08 26.18
CA ARG A 64 -14.03 -19.72 24.77
C ARG A 64 -13.67 -18.25 24.71
N LYS A 65 -12.46 -17.94 24.23
CA LYS A 65 -12.09 -16.57 23.90
C LYS A 65 -13.25 -16.09 23.03
N LYS A 66 -13.94 -15.02 23.44
CA LYS A 66 -14.94 -14.38 22.59
C LYS A 66 -14.26 -14.25 21.23
N LYS A 67 -14.75 -14.97 20.22
CA LYS A 67 -14.20 -14.85 18.87
C LYS A 67 -14.30 -13.34 18.56
N PRO A 68 -13.22 -12.68 18.10
CA PRO A 68 -13.40 -11.33 17.58
C PRO A 68 -14.51 -11.42 16.54
N GLU A 69 -15.48 -10.51 16.59
CA GLU A 69 -16.57 -10.45 15.62
C GLU A 69 -15.99 -10.57 14.22
N ARG A 70 -16.11 -11.76 13.63
CA ARG A 70 -15.46 -12.08 12.37
C ARG A 70 -16.26 -11.31 11.32
N GLY A 71 -15.60 -10.37 10.66
CA GLY A 71 -16.14 -9.71 9.47
C GLY A 71 -16.44 -10.75 8.36
N TRP A 72 -16.84 -10.27 7.20
CA TRP A 72 -17.06 -11.15 6.05
C TRP A 72 -15.76 -11.83 5.62
N ASP A 73 -15.88 -12.96 4.92
CA ASP A 73 -14.72 -13.56 4.28
C ASP A 73 -14.32 -12.69 3.07
N TRP A 74 -13.09 -12.20 3.07
CA TRP A 74 -12.54 -11.33 2.02
C TRP A 74 -11.10 -11.72 1.65
N TYR A 75 -10.65 -11.30 0.48
CA TYR A 75 -9.32 -11.57 -0.06
C TYR A 75 -8.46 -10.30 -0.10
N VAL A 76 -7.14 -10.44 0.06
CA VAL A 76 -6.20 -9.31 0.05
C VAL A 76 -6.35 -8.42 -1.18
N CYS A 77 -6.64 -9.00 -2.35
CA CYS A 77 -6.87 -8.22 -3.56
C CYS A 77 -8.08 -7.27 -3.45
N GLU A 78 -9.16 -7.66 -2.76
CA GLU A 78 -10.32 -6.80 -2.53
C GLU A 78 -9.95 -5.58 -1.67
N GLY A 79 -9.02 -5.75 -0.73
CA GLY A 79 -8.50 -4.62 0.04
C GLY A 79 -7.72 -3.62 -0.80
N PHE A 80 -6.85 -4.10 -1.69
CA PHE A 80 -6.18 -3.20 -2.64
C PHE A 80 -7.16 -2.55 -3.61
N GLN A 81 -8.20 -3.28 -4.02
CA GLN A 81 -9.26 -2.73 -4.86
C GLN A 81 -10.00 -1.58 -4.14
N HIS A 82 -10.30 -1.71 -2.85
CA HIS A 82 -10.87 -0.61 -2.07
C HIS A 82 -9.95 0.61 -2.01
N ILE A 83 -8.65 0.42 -1.76
CA ILE A 83 -7.68 1.53 -1.78
C ILE A 83 -7.64 2.21 -3.15
N LEU A 84 -7.58 1.43 -4.23
CA LEU A 84 -7.59 1.95 -5.60
C LEU A 84 -8.86 2.73 -5.92
N CYS A 85 -10.03 2.24 -5.49
CA CYS A 85 -11.29 2.96 -5.66
C CYS A 85 -11.26 4.32 -4.94
N GLN A 86 -10.79 4.35 -3.69
CA GLN A 86 -10.68 5.59 -2.91
C GLN A 86 -9.71 6.59 -3.54
N GLN A 87 -8.55 6.11 -4.00
CA GLN A 87 -7.58 6.95 -4.70
C GLN A 87 -8.14 7.51 -6.01
N ALA A 88 -8.84 6.68 -6.80
CA ALA A 88 -9.45 7.11 -8.04
C ALA A 88 -10.59 8.11 -7.82
N GLU A 89 -11.42 7.90 -6.79
CA GLU A 89 -12.48 8.84 -6.40
C GLU A 89 -11.89 10.17 -5.93
N ALA A 90 -10.83 10.15 -5.12
CA ALA A 90 -10.11 11.35 -4.74
C ALA A 90 -9.57 12.11 -5.95
N LEU A 91 -8.93 11.42 -6.91
CA LEU A 91 -8.45 12.03 -8.15
C LEU A 91 -9.59 12.63 -8.98
N GLN A 92 -10.74 11.95 -9.08
CA GLN A 92 -11.93 12.49 -9.75
C GLN A 92 -12.43 13.78 -9.08
N THR A 93 -12.44 13.85 -7.75
CA THR A 93 -12.82 15.09 -7.03
C THR A 93 -11.86 16.24 -7.28
N LEU A 94 -10.62 15.95 -7.69
CA LEU A 94 -9.60 16.94 -8.07
C LEU A 94 -9.64 17.32 -9.56
N GLY A 95 -10.64 16.85 -10.31
CA GLY A 95 -10.89 17.23 -11.70
C GLY A 95 -10.33 16.28 -12.76
N VAL A 96 -9.76 15.13 -12.36
CA VAL A 96 -9.33 14.09 -13.30
C VAL A 96 -10.53 13.44 -13.98
N SER A 97 -10.40 13.10 -15.26
CA SER A 97 -11.49 12.49 -16.04
C SER A 97 -12.06 11.24 -15.36
N PRO A 98 -13.40 11.06 -15.31
CA PRO A 98 -13.99 9.86 -14.74
C PRO A 98 -13.60 8.58 -15.50
N GLU A 99 -13.19 8.72 -16.76
CA GLU A 99 -12.67 7.62 -17.60
C GLU A 99 -11.40 7.00 -17.02
N LEU A 100 -10.62 7.74 -16.23
CA LEU A 100 -9.43 7.22 -15.56
C LEU A 100 -9.77 6.02 -14.69
N LYS A 101 -10.84 6.12 -13.89
CA LYS A 101 -11.28 5.03 -13.02
C LYS A 101 -11.89 3.88 -13.83
N SER A 102 -12.84 4.19 -14.71
CA SER A 102 -13.72 3.20 -15.34
C SER A 102 -13.04 2.43 -16.49
N GLN A 103 -12.20 3.11 -17.27
CA GLN A 103 -11.59 2.54 -18.46
C GLN A 103 -10.12 2.19 -18.25
N VAL A 104 -9.32 3.07 -17.65
CA VAL A 104 -7.87 2.85 -17.59
C VAL A 104 -7.49 2.04 -16.36
N LEU A 105 -7.71 2.58 -15.17
CA LEU A 105 -7.29 1.97 -13.91
C LEU A 105 -7.95 0.60 -13.69
N HIS A 106 -9.25 0.48 -13.96
CA HIS A 106 -9.96 -0.78 -13.86
C HIS A 106 -9.39 -1.85 -14.81
N ASN A 107 -9.00 -1.49 -16.05
CA ASN A 107 -8.38 -2.44 -16.98
C ASN A 107 -6.96 -2.82 -16.54
N LEU A 108 -6.16 -1.88 -16.04
CA LEU A 108 -4.84 -2.17 -15.47
C LEU A 108 -4.96 -3.10 -14.25
N TRP A 109 -5.91 -2.85 -13.35
CA TRP A 109 -6.17 -3.68 -12.18
C TRP A 109 -6.66 -5.08 -12.56
N ARG A 110 -7.61 -5.19 -13.50
CA ARG A 110 -8.07 -6.48 -14.03
C ARG A 110 -6.91 -7.30 -14.61
N ARG A 111 -6.06 -6.66 -15.42
CA ARG A 111 -4.88 -7.30 -16.01
C ARG A 111 -3.87 -7.74 -14.93
N TYR A 112 -3.70 -6.94 -13.89
CA TYR A 112 -2.91 -7.32 -12.72
C TYR A 112 -3.45 -8.59 -12.06
N LEU A 113 -4.75 -8.65 -11.78
CA LEU A 113 -5.40 -9.82 -11.16
C LEU A 113 -5.25 -11.08 -12.00
N GLN A 114 -5.38 -10.96 -13.33
CA GLN A 114 -5.18 -12.06 -14.27
C GLN A 114 -3.74 -12.58 -14.25
N LYS A 115 -2.75 -11.71 -14.44
CA LYS A 115 -1.34 -12.11 -14.50
C LYS A 115 -0.80 -12.62 -13.16
N SER A 116 -1.30 -12.07 -12.05
CA SER A 116 -0.95 -12.53 -10.69
C SER A 116 -1.72 -13.79 -10.26
N ARG A 117 -2.64 -14.29 -11.11
CA ARG A 117 -3.52 -15.44 -10.86
C ARG A 117 -4.38 -15.29 -9.60
N LEU A 118 -4.69 -14.05 -9.23
CA LEU A 118 -5.56 -13.73 -8.09
C LEU A 118 -7.04 -13.83 -8.48
N ALA A 119 -7.39 -13.45 -9.71
CA ALA A 119 -8.74 -13.59 -10.25
C ALA A 119 -8.73 -13.72 -11.77
N TYR A 120 -9.89 -14.00 -12.38
CA TYR A 120 -10.10 -14.03 -13.84
C TYR A 120 -9.14 -14.95 -14.61
N CYS A 121 -8.74 -16.08 -14.02
CA CYS A 121 -7.87 -17.08 -14.64
C CYS A 121 -8.37 -18.50 -14.38
N ARG A 122 -8.00 -19.46 -15.24
CA ARG A 122 -8.46 -20.86 -15.16
C ARG A 122 -8.07 -21.54 -13.85
N ASN A 123 -6.88 -21.23 -13.32
CA ASN A 123 -6.34 -21.80 -12.09
C ASN A 123 -5.95 -20.67 -11.12
N PRO A 124 -6.92 -20.08 -10.39
CA PRO A 124 -6.62 -19.08 -9.39
C PRO A 124 -5.81 -19.72 -8.26
N VAL A 125 -4.91 -18.96 -7.63
CA VAL A 125 -4.00 -19.48 -6.60
C VAL A 125 -4.74 -20.19 -5.46
N TYR A 126 -6.01 -19.82 -5.22
CA TYR A 126 -6.86 -20.38 -4.17
C TYR A 126 -7.46 -21.77 -4.49
N SER A 127 -7.39 -22.27 -5.73
CA SER A 127 -8.08 -23.51 -6.13
C SER A 127 -7.48 -24.77 -5.50
N GLY A 128 -6.20 -24.75 -5.11
CA GLY A 128 -5.51 -25.89 -4.51
C GLY A 128 -6.08 -26.37 -3.17
N ARG A 129 -6.74 -25.50 -2.40
CA ARG A 129 -7.36 -25.87 -1.12
C ARG A 129 -8.73 -26.53 -1.26
N ARG A 130 -9.52 -26.16 -2.27
CA ARG A 130 -10.84 -26.77 -2.49
C ARG A 130 -10.73 -28.13 -3.18
N ALA A 131 -9.78 -28.33 -4.08
CA ALA A 131 -9.58 -29.62 -4.74
C ALA A 131 -9.20 -30.75 -3.76
N ALA A 132 -8.44 -30.43 -2.70
CA ALA A 132 -8.07 -31.39 -1.65
C ALA A 132 -9.22 -31.73 -0.68
N ALA A 133 -10.33 -30.98 -0.70
CA ALA A 133 -11.48 -31.19 0.18
C ALA A 133 -12.70 -31.81 -0.52
N VAL A 134 -12.64 -32.02 -1.85
CA VAL A 134 -13.75 -32.55 -2.66
C VAL A 134 -13.33 -33.82 -3.44
N SER A 135 -12.26 -34.48 -3.01
CA SER A 135 -11.84 -35.77 -3.58
C SER A 135 -12.14 -36.89 -2.59
N ASP A 136 -13.42 -37.09 -2.30
CA ASP A 136 -14.01 -38.35 -1.83
C ASP A 136 -15.52 -38.26 -2.14
N ASP A 137 -15.88 -38.48 -3.40
CA ASP A 137 -16.99 -39.35 -3.81
C ASP A 137 -17.30 -39.23 -5.33
N ASN A 138 -16.90 -40.29 -6.03
CA ASN A 138 -17.38 -40.86 -7.31
C ASN A 138 -17.31 -40.09 -8.65
N PRO A 139 -16.95 -40.78 -9.77
CA PRO A 139 -16.87 -40.19 -11.11
C PRO A 139 -18.21 -40.32 -11.85
N SER A 140 -18.61 -39.30 -12.60
CA SER A 140 -19.70 -39.39 -13.57
C SER A 140 -19.46 -38.45 -14.75
N HIS A 141 -19.51 -39.05 -15.93
CA HIS A 141 -19.38 -38.49 -17.26
C HIS A 141 -20.23 -37.23 -17.56
N SER A 142 -19.60 -36.26 -18.23
CA SER A 142 -20.07 -35.51 -19.41
C SER A 142 -19.05 -34.37 -19.62
N GLY A 143 -18.25 -34.28 -20.67
CA GLY A 143 -18.52 -34.59 -22.06
C GLY A 143 -19.21 -33.39 -22.69
N TRP A 144 -18.46 -32.33 -23.02
CA TRP A 144 -18.75 -31.42 -24.13
C TRP A 144 -17.45 -30.79 -24.66
N ASP A 145 -17.24 -31.09 -25.94
CA ASP A 145 -16.26 -30.58 -26.89
C ASP A 145 -16.18 -29.07 -26.96
N SER A 146 -14.98 -28.56 -27.24
CA SER A 146 -14.70 -27.89 -28.52
C SER A 146 -13.18 -27.64 -28.67
N GLU A 147 -12.55 -28.49 -29.49
CA GLU A 147 -11.38 -28.19 -30.34
C GLU A 147 -11.80 -27.30 -31.54
N PRO A 148 -10.94 -26.95 -32.51
CA PRO A 148 -9.53 -26.54 -32.51
C PRO A 148 -9.29 -25.31 -33.43
N GLU A 149 -8.07 -24.74 -33.48
CA GLU A 149 -7.55 -24.14 -34.74
C GLU A 149 -6.07 -24.49 -34.93
N LEU A 150 -5.84 -25.21 -36.03
CA LEU A 150 -4.57 -25.61 -36.65
C LEU A 150 -4.01 -24.47 -37.51
N LEU A 151 -2.68 -24.41 -37.70
CA LEU A 151 -1.93 -24.18 -38.96
C LEU A 151 -0.41 -24.30 -38.60
N SER A 152 0.33 -25.38 -38.94
CA SER A 152 1.09 -25.64 -40.19
C SER A 152 2.10 -24.52 -40.55
N ASP A 153 3.39 -24.71 -40.88
CA ASP A 153 4.06 -25.80 -41.58
C ASP A 153 5.62 -25.63 -41.63
N PHE A 154 6.33 -26.75 -41.82
CA PHE A 154 7.60 -27.00 -42.59
C PHE A 154 8.88 -26.14 -42.38
N SER A 155 10.11 -26.67 -42.18
CA SER A 155 10.86 -27.60 -43.06
C SER A 155 12.18 -28.06 -42.39
N GLY A 156 12.60 -29.33 -42.58
CA GLY A 156 14.00 -29.81 -42.39
C GLY A 156 14.81 -29.72 -43.71
N PRO A 157 15.86 -30.53 -43.98
CA PRO A 157 16.55 -31.57 -43.16
C PRO A 157 18.11 -31.60 -43.34
N SER A 158 18.82 -32.55 -42.67
CA SER A 158 19.98 -33.39 -43.14
C SER A 158 20.96 -33.81 -42.01
N GLY A 159 21.20 -35.12 -41.79
CA GLY A 159 22.12 -35.72 -40.78
C GLY A 159 23.59 -35.90 -41.25
N PRO A 160 24.38 -36.95 -40.88
CA PRO A 160 24.19 -37.99 -39.83
C PRO A 160 25.45 -38.39 -39.00
N SER A 161 25.22 -39.24 -37.96
CA SER A 161 26.07 -40.34 -37.41
C SER A 161 27.36 -40.09 -36.57
N VAL A 162 27.54 -40.85 -35.47
CA VAL A 162 28.53 -41.96 -35.27
C VAL A 162 28.82 -42.27 -33.76
N PHE A 163 28.81 -43.59 -33.43
CA PHE A 163 29.39 -44.36 -32.29
C PHE A 163 28.90 -44.08 -30.84
N ASP A 164 28.34 -45.02 -30.07
CA ASP A 164 28.69 -46.40 -29.63
C ASP A 164 29.84 -46.49 -28.62
N SER A 165 29.53 -47.00 -27.43
CA SER A 165 30.37 -47.86 -26.57
C SER A 165 29.65 -48.14 -25.25
N GLY A 166 29.22 -49.38 -25.07
CA GLY A 166 28.85 -49.95 -23.78
C GLY A 166 30.05 -50.44 -22.99
N ALA A 167 29.86 -50.64 -21.67
CA ALA A 167 30.33 -51.83 -20.95
C ALA A 167 29.90 -51.76 -19.47
N GLU A 168 29.25 -52.84 -19.11
CA GLU A 168 28.66 -53.33 -17.88
C GLU A 168 29.63 -53.44 -16.68
N SER A 169 29.11 -53.31 -15.45
CA SER A 169 29.45 -54.26 -14.37
C SER A 169 28.40 -54.20 -13.25
N GLN A 170 27.87 -55.37 -12.89
CA GLN A 170 26.92 -55.61 -11.80
C GLN A 170 27.67 -55.91 -10.49
N THR A 171 27.04 -55.62 -9.34
CA THR A 171 26.81 -56.63 -8.27
C THR A 171 25.95 -56.07 -7.12
N ASP A 172 24.77 -56.68 -6.99
CA ASP A 172 24.11 -57.24 -5.81
C ASP A 172 23.70 -56.46 -4.53
N ALA A 173 22.48 -56.87 -4.14
CA ALA A 173 21.92 -57.05 -2.80
C ALA A 173 21.21 -55.86 -2.09
N HIS A 174 19.88 -55.96 -2.09
CA HIS A 174 18.92 -55.30 -1.18
C HIS A 174 19.22 -55.60 0.31
N PRO A 175 18.79 -54.71 1.23
CA PRO A 175 17.48 -54.92 1.87
C PRO A 175 16.59 -53.66 1.97
N ARG A 176 15.28 -53.90 1.90
CA ARG A 176 14.20 -52.97 2.24
C ARG A 176 14.38 -52.38 3.65
N GLY A 177 14.23 -51.06 3.77
CA GLY A 177 14.10 -50.31 5.02
C GLY A 177 13.22 -49.06 4.80
N PRO A 178 12.54 -48.53 5.84
CA PRO A 178 11.15 -48.07 5.73
C PRO A 178 10.98 -46.65 5.18
N LEU A 179 9.83 -46.43 4.53
CA LEU A 179 9.32 -45.10 4.18
C LEU A 179 9.33 -44.15 5.39
N PRO A 180 9.77 -42.89 5.24
CA PRO A 180 9.47 -41.88 6.24
C PRO A 180 7.97 -41.53 6.12
N SER A 181 7.20 -42.11 7.03
CA SER A 181 5.87 -41.61 7.42
C SER A 181 6.05 -40.18 7.94
N SER A 182 5.94 -39.19 7.06
CA SER A 182 5.75 -37.80 7.45
C SER A 182 4.31 -37.64 7.94
N LYS A 183 4.07 -38.07 9.19
CA LYS A 183 2.93 -37.61 9.97
C LYS A 183 3.09 -36.10 10.10
N ALA A 184 2.27 -35.35 9.38
CA ALA A 184 2.07 -33.95 9.64
C ALA A 184 1.46 -33.84 11.04
N SER A 185 2.33 -33.69 12.03
CA SER A 185 1.95 -33.18 13.34
C SER A 185 1.39 -31.78 13.11
N GLN A 186 0.06 -31.67 13.14
CA GLN A 186 -0.63 -30.42 13.34
C GLN A 186 -0.13 -29.84 14.66
N SER A 187 0.87 -28.96 14.58
CA SER A 187 1.21 -28.07 15.68
C SER A 187 0.20 -26.94 15.66
N ASP A 188 -0.85 -27.09 16.47
CA ASP A 188 -1.73 -26.01 16.92
C ASP A 188 -0.93 -25.02 17.79
N MET A 189 0.04 -24.34 17.18
CA MET A 189 0.74 -23.18 17.73
C MET A 189 0.12 -21.95 17.09
N SER A 190 -0.95 -21.46 17.71
CA SER A 190 -1.54 -20.12 17.56
C SER A 190 -1.22 -19.43 16.23
N SER A 191 -1.86 -19.86 15.14
CA SER A 191 -1.77 -19.13 13.87
C SER A 191 -2.23 -17.71 14.13
N VAL A 192 -1.35 -16.73 13.92
CA VAL A 192 -1.68 -15.31 13.98
C VAL A 192 -2.81 -15.08 12.97
N CYS A 193 -4.05 -15.01 13.45
CA CYS A 193 -5.24 -14.95 12.61
C CYS A 193 -5.15 -13.71 11.71
N SER A 194 -5.07 -13.93 10.40
CA SER A 194 -5.35 -12.93 9.37
C SER A 194 -6.88 -12.81 9.26
N GLY A 195 -7.36 -11.60 8.99
CA GLY A 195 -8.77 -11.32 8.71
C GLY A 195 -9.16 -11.75 7.30
N SER A 196 -8.27 -11.53 6.33
CA SER A 196 -8.44 -12.07 4.98
C SER A 196 -8.23 -13.58 4.92
N LEU A 197 -8.86 -14.23 3.93
CA LEU A 197 -8.73 -15.67 3.70
C LEU A 197 -7.33 -16.08 3.28
N ASP A 198 -6.59 -15.17 2.63
CA ASP A 198 -5.32 -15.43 2.00
C ASP A 198 -4.15 -14.58 2.51
N GLY A 199 -4.33 -13.78 3.56
CA GLY A 199 -3.29 -12.86 4.03
C GLY A 199 -1.99 -13.54 4.45
N VAL A 200 -2.05 -14.76 4.98
CA VAL A 200 -0.84 -15.55 5.28
C VAL A 200 -0.11 -15.94 4.00
N GLU A 201 -0.84 -16.48 3.02
CA GLU A 201 -0.28 -16.91 1.75
C GLU A 201 0.26 -15.72 0.95
N TYR A 202 -0.51 -14.64 0.86
CA TYR A 202 -0.11 -13.40 0.21
C TYR A 202 1.15 -12.80 0.86
N SER A 203 1.26 -12.86 2.19
CA SER A 203 2.45 -12.41 2.91
C SER A 203 3.69 -13.22 2.55
N LEU A 204 3.57 -14.55 2.52
CA LEU A 204 4.67 -15.48 2.27
C LEU A 204 5.01 -15.67 0.78
N ARG A 205 4.15 -15.18 -0.13
CA ARG A 205 4.32 -15.32 -1.57
C ARG A 205 5.64 -14.68 -2.03
N LYS A 206 6.59 -15.55 -2.40
CA LYS A 206 7.87 -15.23 -3.05
C LYS A 206 7.96 -15.89 -4.43
N ALA A 207 6.86 -15.86 -5.19
CA ALA A 207 6.83 -16.47 -6.51
C ALA A 207 7.76 -15.71 -7.47
N LYS A 208 8.75 -16.40 -8.05
CA LYS A 208 9.60 -15.85 -9.09
C LYS A 208 8.73 -15.38 -10.26
N GLY A 209 8.92 -14.13 -10.71
CA GLY A 209 8.18 -13.54 -11.83
C GLY A 209 6.79 -12.98 -11.51
N THR A 210 6.40 -12.86 -10.23
CA THR A 210 5.14 -12.20 -9.85
C THR A 210 5.41 -10.90 -9.08
N VAL A 211 4.78 -9.80 -9.49
CA VAL A 211 4.82 -8.53 -8.74
C VAL A 211 3.74 -8.54 -7.67
N LYS A 212 4.15 -8.44 -6.41
CA LYS A 212 3.24 -8.38 -5.27
C LYS A 212 2.72 -6.95 -5.10
N MET A 213 1.39 -6.78 -5.08
CA MET A 213 0.78 -5.49 -4.81
C MET A 213 1.07 -5.03 -3.38
N THR A 214 1.34 -3.74 -3.25
CA THR A 214 1.61 -3.03 -2.00
C THR A 214 0.83 -1.73 -2.04
N VAL A 215 0.62 -1.07 -0.89
CA VAL A 215 -0.09 0.22 -0.89
C VAL A 215 0.60 1.26 -1.77
N PRO A 216 1.94 1.45 -1.75
CA PRO A 216 2.61 2.31 -2.74
C PRO A 216 2.48 1.80 -4.19
N GLY A 217 2.26 0.50 -4.40
CA GLY A 217 1.96 -0.05 -5.73
C GLY A 217 0.59 0.37 -6.26
N THR A 218 -0.38 0.63 -5.38
CA THR A 218 -1.68 1.21 -5.78
C THR A 218 -1.52 2.63 -6.33
N LEU A 219 -0.70 3.46 -5.67
CA LEU A 219 -0.33 4.76 -6.19
C LEU A 219 0.40 4.68 -7.53
N ALA A 220 1.31 3.71 -7.70
CA ALA A 220 1.98 3.50 -8.98
C ALA A 220 0.99 3.16 -10.12
N LEU A 221 -0.05 2.37 -9.85
CA LEU A 221 -1.13 2.13 -10.81
C LEU A 221 -1.93 3.40 -11.13
N CYS A 222 -2.21 4.24 -10.13
CA CYS A 222 -2.82 5.55 -10.36
C CYS A 222 -1.93 6.45 -11.21
N SER A 223 -0.63 6.55 -10.93
CA SER A 223 0.34 7.31 -11.75
C SER A 223 0.41 6.81 -13.19
N LEU A 224 0.44 5.49 -13.40
CA LEU A 224 0.40 4.90 -14.73
C LEU A 224 -0.92 5.25 -15.45
N SER A 225 -2.04 5.29 -14.72
CA SER A 225 -3.34 5.65 -15.30
C SER A 225 -3.39 7.12 -15.72
N LEU A 226 -2.88 8.02 -14.88
CA LEU A 226 -2.75 9.46 -15.18
C LEU A 226 -1.87 9.67 -16.42
N LEU A 227 -0.72 8.99 -16.46
CA LEU A 227 0.22 9.05 -17.57
C LEU A 227 -0.39 8.52 -18.88
N TRP A 228 -1.13 7.40 -18.82
CA TRP A 228 -1.80 6.84 -19.99
C TRP A 228 -2.82 7.82 -20.61
N GLN A 229 -3.52 8.58 -19.77
CA GLN A 229 -4.46 9.61 -20.21
C GLN A 229 -3.81 10.97 -20.51
N ARG A 230 -2.51 11.13 -20.24
CA ARG A 230 -1.77 12.40 -20.37
C ARG A 230 -2.39 13.53 -19.54
N GLU A 231 -2.90 13.16 -18.37
CA GLU A 231 -3.48 14.07 -17.38
C GLU A 231 -2.42 15.05 -16.84
N ALA A 232 -2.86 16.24 -16.42
CA ALA A 232 -1.97 17.31 -15.96
C ALA A 232 -1.26 17.01 -14.62
N ILE A 233 -1.79 16.06 -13.83
CA ILE A 233 -1.24 15.67 -12.54
C ILE A 233 0.00 14.81 -12.74
N THR A 234 1.16 15.33 -12.37
CA THR A 234 2.43 14.63 -12.46
C THR A 234 2.67 13.69 -11.27
N LEU A 235 3.78 12.94 -11.28
CA LEU A 235 4.13 12.08 -10.14
C LEU A 235 4.47 12.93 -8.90
N SER A 236 5.15 14.07 -9.06
CA SER A 236 5.41 14.99 -7.95
C SER A 236 4.11 15.57 -7.38
N ASP A 237 3.14 15.93 -8.24
CA ASP A 237 1.82 16.40 -7.79
C ASP A 237 1.09 15.32 -7.02
N LEU A 238 1.06 14.07 -7.53
CA LEU A 238 0.38 12.98 -6.85
C LEU A 238 0.97 12.73 -5.45
N LEU A 239 2.30 12.78 -5.31
CA LEU A 239 2.94 12.66 -4.00
C LEU A 239 2.58 13.84 -3.09
N ARG A 240 2.57 15.06 -3.62
CA ARG A 240 2.12 16.23 -2.86
C ARG A 240 0.67 16.11 -2.39
N LEU A 241 -0.24 15.62 -3.24
CA LEU A 241 -1.64 15.37 -2.88
C LEU A 241 -1.79 14.29 -1.80
N VAL A 242 -0.90 13.28 -1.78
CA VAL A 242 -0.83 12.28 -0.71
C VAL A 242 -0.32 12.91 0.59
N GLU A 243 0.68 13.79 0.51
CA GLU A 243 1.22 14.53 1.66
C GLU A 243 0.22 15.51 2.26
N GLU A 244 -0.56 16.18 1.43
CA GLU A 244 -1.63 17.11 1.82
C GLU A 244 -2.90 16.37 2.30
N GLY A 245 -2.95 15.05 2.15
CA GLY A 245 -4.08 14.21 2.60
C GLY A 245 -5.29 14.20 1.67
N HIS A 246 -5.15 14.74 0.45
CA HIS A 246 -6.18 14.71 -0.58
C HIS A 246 -6.33 13.33 -1.23
N VAL A 247 -5.23 12.59 -1.38
CA VAL A 247 -5.25 11.22 -1.93
C VAL A 247 -4.82 10.20 -0.85
N PRO A 248 -5.67 9.22 -0.51
CA PRO A 248 -5.36 8.28 0.56
C PRO A 248 -4.26 7.29 0.14
N CYS A 249 -3.23 7.17 0.99
CA CYS A 249 -2.19 6.15 0.84
C CYS A 249 -1.75 5.65 2.21
N VAL A 250 -1.15 6.53 3.02
CA VAL A 250 -0.82 6.21 4.41
C VAL A 250 -2.14 6.01 5.15
N ASN A 251 -2.31 4.86 5.79
CA ASN A 251 -3.53 4.49 6.51
C ASN A 251 -4.80 4.40 5.66
N ALA A 252 -4.70 4.17 4.34
CA ALA A 252 -5.87 4.03 3.46
C ALA A 252 -6.84 2.95 3.96
N PHE A 253 -6.33 1.90 4.60
CA PHE A 253 -7.11 0.83 5.22
C PHE A 253 -8.09 1.28 6.31
N GLN A 254 -7.95 2.49 6.87
CA GLN A 254 -8.89 3.03 7.88
C GLN A 254 -10.29 3.27 7.31
N HIS A 255 -10.41 3.41 5.99
CA HIS A 255 -11.67 3.61 5.29
C HIS A 255 -12.23 2.29 4.74
N PHE A 256 -11.72 1.14 5.20
CA PHE A 256 -12.31 -0.15 4.83
C PHE A 256 -13.70 -0.30 5.47
N PRO A 257 -14.63 -0.99 4.78
CA PRO A 257 -15.96 -1.23 5.32
C PRO A 257 -15.88 -2.05 6.62
N GLU A 258 -16.86 -1.90 7.52
CA GLU A 258 -16.85 -2.55 8.85
C GLU A 258 -16.79 -4.07 8.77
N GLU A 259 -17.29 -4.64 7.68
CA GLU A 259 -17.27 -6.05 7.35
C GLU A 259 -15.86 -6.55 7.02
N MET A 260 -14.94 -5.66 6.63
CA MET A 260 -13.58 -6.00 6.18
C MET A 260 -12.55 -5.74 7.28
N LYS A 261 -12.63 -6.52 8.36
CA LYS A 261 -11.78 -6.34 9.55
C LYS A 261 -10.36 -6.88 9.33
N LEU A 262 -9.36 -6.04 9.65
CA LEU A 262 -7.94 -6.34 9.49
C LEU A 262 -7.32 -6.94 10.76
N TYR A 263 -6.77 -8.14 10.64
CA TYR A 263 -6.09 -8.83 11.74
C TYR A 263 -4.73 -9.36 11.33
N GLY A 264 -3.86 -9.56 12.32
CA GLY A 264 -2.60 -10.30 12.17
C GLY A 264 -1.77 -9.84 10.98
N ARG A 265 -1.54 -10.75 10.02
CA ARG A 265 -0.74 -10.52 8.82
C ARG A 265 -1.27 -9.39 7.93
N ASP A 266 -2.58 -9.15 7.88
CA ASP A 266 -3.15 -8.13 6.99
C ASP A 266 -2.66 -6.73 7.36
N LYS A 267 -2.47 -6.48 8.66
CA LYS A 267 -1.90 -5.22 9.12
C LYS A 267 -0.54 -4.96 8.49
N GLY A 268 0.32 -5.97 8.37
CA GLY A 268 1.61 -5.84 7.69
C GLY A 268 1.52 -5.72 6.16
N ILE A 269 0.41 -6.12 5.55
CA ILE A 269 0.19 -5.99 4.10
C ILE A 269 -0.24 -4.56 3.74
N PHE A 270 -1.12 -3.98 4.56
CA PHE A 270 -1.74 -2.66 4.30
C PHE A 270 -1.11 -1.52 5.09
N ALA A 271 -0.27 -1.78 6.11
CA ALA A 271 0.50 -0.74 6.77
C ALA A 271 1.60 -0.22 5.85
N VAL A 272 1.78 1.10 5.87
CA VAL A 272 2.85 1.79 5.17
C VAL A 272 3.92 2.14 6.20
N GLU A 273 5.10 1.53 6.09
CA GLU A 273 6.21 1.71 7.05
C GLU A 273 6.98 3.03 6.85
N SER A 274 6.97 3.56 5.64
CA SER A 274 7.61 4.82 5.28
C SER A 274 6.79 5.56 4.22
N TRP A 275 6.88 6.88 4.23
CA TRP A 275 6.23 7.69 3.21
C TRP A 275 6.77 7.35 1.82
N PRO A 276 5.89 7.21 0.80
CA PRO A 276 6.32 6.89 -0.56
C PRO A 276 7.19 8.02 -1.11
N THR A 277 8.36 7.67 -1.64
CA THR A 277 9.24 8.63 -2.33
C THR A 277 9.02 8.58 -3.84
N TYR A 278 9.46 9.64 -4.54
CA TYR A 278 9.42 9.70 -6.01
C TYR A 278 10.07 8.47 -6.64
N GLU A 279 11.30 8.13 -6.22
CA GLU A 279 12.05 6.99 -6.75
C GLU A 279 11.37 5.65 -6.45
N ASP A 280 10.71 5.52 -5.31
CA ASP A 280 10.00 4.30 -4.95
C ASP A 280 8.75 4.08 -5.79
N ILE A 281 7.94 5.11 -5.98
CA ILE A 281 6.75 5.02 -6.82
C ILE A 281 7.15 4.85 -8.28
N TYR A 282 8.12 5.62 -8.77
CA TYR A 282 8.58 5.52 -10.14
C TYR A 282 9.14 4.12 -10.47
N ARG A 283 9.95 3.55 -9.58
CA ARG A 283 10.43 2.17 -9.71
C ARG A 283 9.28 1.17 -9.76
N LYS A 284 8.25 1.36 -8.92
CA LYS A 284 7.04 0.52 -8.92
C LYS A 284 6.21 0.70 -10.19
N MET A 285 6.14 1.91 -10.77
CA MET A 285 5.48 2.14 -12.05
C MET A 285 6.13 1.30 -13.14
N VAL A 286 7.46 1.32 -13.25
CA VAL A 286 8.19 0.48 -14.20
C VAL A 286 7.97 -1.01 -13.91
N GLU A 287 8.14 -1.45 -12.67
CA GLU A 287 7.95 -2.85 -12.26
C GLU A 287 6.54 -3.36 -12.61
N VAL A 288 5.50 -2.59 -12.29
CA VAL A 288 4.11 -2.93 -12.57
C VAL A 288 3.84 -2.90 -14.08
N ALA A 289 4.26 -1.87 -14.80
CA ALA A 289 4.04 -1.76 -16.24
C ALA A 289 4.72 -2.89 -17.02
N THR A 290 5.96 -3.24 -16.67
CA THR A 290 6.67 -4.39 -17.24
C THR A 290 5.97 -5.70 -16.85
N PHE A 291 5.57 -5.89 -15.59
CA PHE A 291 4.84 -7.10 -15.17
C PHE A 291 3.51 -7.26 -15.89
N LEU A 292 2.83 -6.17 -16.23
CA LEU A 292 1.58 -6.19 -16.97
C LEU A 292 1.79 -6.40 -18.48
N ASP A 293 3.02 -6.36 -19.00
CA ASP A 293 3.32 -6.24 -20.44
C ASP A 293 2.53 -5.09 -21.09
N LEU A 294 2.52 -3.91 -20.46
CA LEU A 294 1.87 -2.75 -21.07
C LEU A 294 2.61 -2.36 -22.35
N PRO A 295 1.88 -1.95 -23.40
CA PRO A 295 2.53 -1.42 -24.60
C PRO A 295 3.19 -0.07 -24.29
N ARG A 296 3.91 0.46 -25.27
CA ARG A 296 4.29 1.86 -25.28
C ARG A 296 3.05 2.73 -25.08
N PHE A 297 3.18 3.73 -24.23
CA PHE A 297 2.09 4.64 -23.89
C PHE A 297 1.80 5.57 -25.06
N PRO A 298 0.63 6.23 -25.08
CA PRO A 298 0.38 7.27 -26.06
C PRO A 298 1.45 8.35 -26.06
N ASP A 299 1.73 8.88 -27.25
CA ASP A 299 2.79 9.87 -27.46
C ASP A 299 2.57 11.15 -26.63
N ILE A 300 3.66 11.69 -26.09
CA ILE A 300 3.69 12.98 -25.42
C ILE A 300 4.13 14.04 -26.45
N THR A 301 3.15 14.78 -26.97
CA THR A 301 3.31 15.85 -27.96
C THR A 301 3.43 17.23 -27.29
N GLU A 302 3.76 18.28 -28.06
CA GLU A 302 4.00 19.63 -27.54
C GLU A 302 2.78 20.25 -26.81
N ASP A 303 1.56 19.82 -27.13
CA ASP A 303 0.31 20.25 -26.52
C ASP A 303 -0.06 19.47 -25.23
N CYS A 304 0.65 18.39 -24.93
CA CYS A 304 0.40 17.61 -23.72
C CYS A 304 0.95 18.30 -22.47
N TYR A 305 0.20 18.29 -21.36
CA TYR A 305 0.64 18.90 -20.10
C TYR A 305 1.97 18.39 -19.55
N LEU A 306 2.35 17.16 -19.91
CA LEU A 306 3.61 16.52 -19.52
C LEU A 306 4.80 16.94 -20.39
N HIS A 307 4.58 17.69 -21.47
CA HIS A 307 5.65 18.18 -22.31
C HIS A 307 6.53 19.17 -21.52
N PRO A 308 7.87 19.10 -21.64
CA PRO A 308 8.78 19.92 -20.85
C PRO A 308 8.55 21.42 -21.00
N ASN A 309 8.09 21.92 -22.16
CA ASN A 309 7.78 23.35 -22.32
C ASN A 309 6.61 23.77 -21.42
N ILE A 310 5.56 22.96 -21.29
CA ILE A 310 4.41 23.27 -20.44
C ILE A 310 4.79 23.12 -18.97
N LEU A 311 5.50 22.04 -18.62
CA LEU A 311 5.97 21.83 -17.24
C LEU A 311 6.96 22.91 -16.78
N CYS A 312 7.84 23.40 -17.66
CA CYS A 312 8.74 24.51 -17.31
C CYS A 312 7.94 25.77 -16.96
N MET A 313 6.90 26.12 -17.73
CA MET A 313 6.04 27.25 -17.38
C MET A 313 5.37 27.04 -16.02
N LYS A 314 4.77 25.85 -15.81
CA LYS A 314 4.14 25.48 -14.52
C LYS A 314 5.10 25.70 -13.35
N TYR A 315 6.32 25.16 -13.42
CA TYR A 315 7.27 25.26 -12.32
C TYR A 315 7.91 26.65 -12.17
N LEU A 316 8.05 27.43 -13.24
CA LEU A 316 8.43 28.84 -13.12
C LEU A 316 7.39 29.59 -12.30
N MET A 317 6.10 29.40 -12.59
CA MET A 317 5.00 30.01 -11.83
C MET A 317 4.96 29.52 -10.37
N GLU A 318 5.08 28.22 -10.13
CA GLU A 318 5.08 27.67 -8.76
C GLU A 318 6.27 28.15 -7.93
N ALA A 319 7.45 28.31 -8.56
CA ALA A 319 8.64 28.86 -7.91
C ALA A 319 8.62 30.40 -7.82
N ASN A 320 7.59 31.06 -8.35
CA ASN A 320 7.48 32.51 -8.45
C ASN A 320 8.70 33.15 -9.14
N LEU A 321 9.16 32.50 -10.22
CA LEU A 321 10.21 32.99 -11.12
C LEU A 321 9.60 33.76 -12.30
N PRO A 322 10.35 34.69 -12.93
CA PRO A 322 9.86 35.46 -14.06
C PRO A 322 9.43 34.58 -15.25
N ASP A 323 8.28 34.85 -15.85
CA ASP A 323 7.73 34.09 -16.97
C ASP A 323 8.51 34.33 -18.27
N GLU A 324 9.24 35.43 -18.38
CA GLU A 324 10.15 35.69 -19.51
C GLU A 324 11.26 34.63 -19.62
N MET A 325 11.56 33.91 -18.53
CA MET A 325 12.49 32.78 -18.55
C MET A 325 11.99 31.62 -19.41
N HIS A 326 10.68 31.52 -19.65
CA HIS A 326 10.07 30.42 -20.38
C HIS A 326 10.64 30.29 -21.81
N ASN A 327 10.89 31.42 -22.48
CA ASN A 327 11.50 31.44 -23.81
C ASN A 327 12.88 30.76 -23.82
N PHE A 328 13.71 31.00 -22.81
CA PHE A 328 15.01 30.35 -22.67
C PHE A 328 14.87 28.85 -22.34
N THR A 329 13.90 28.48 -21.50
CA THR A 329 13.64 27.05 -21.22
C THR A 329 13.25 26.29 -22.48
N CYS A 330 12.37 26.85 -23.32
CA CYS A 330 11.98 26.26 -24.60
C CYS A 330 13.16 26.11 -25.56
N GLN A 331 14.07 27.10 -25.61
CA GLN A 331 15.29 27.02 -26.42
C GLN A 331 16.21 25.89 -25.94
N VAL A 332 16.44 25.78 -24.63
CA VAL A 332 17.26 24.70 -24.05
C VAL A 332 16.64 23.34 -24.33
N VAL A 333 15.33 23.17 -24.17
CA VAL A 333 14.60 21.94 -24.49
C VAL A 333 14.83 21.53 -25.94
N LYS A 334 14.68 22.48 -26.87
CA LYS A 334 14.88 22.26 -28.30
C LYS A 334 16.34 21.90 -28.62
N MET A 335 17.31 22.65 -28.10
CA MET A 335 18.73 22.41 -28.37
C MET A 335 19.23 21.08 -27.80
N ALA A 336 18.67 20.64 -26.68
CA ALA A 336 19.03 19.38 -26.04
C ALA A 336 18.22 18.17 -26.55
N GLY A 337 17.27 18.37 -27.47
CA GLY A 337 16.41 17.28 -27.98
C GLY A 337 15.51 16.66 -26.91
N LEU A 338 15.16 17.44 -25.88
CA LEU A 338 14.40 16.97 -24.72
C LEU A 338 12.89 16.94 -24.95
N GLY A 339 12.41 17.64 -25.99
CA GLY A 339 11.00 17.72 -26.40
C GLY A 339 10.60 16.64 -27.41
N GLU A 340 11.52 15.78 -27.84
CA GLU A 340 11.25 14.79 -28.87
C GLU A 340 10.31 13.69 -28.36
N VAL A 341 9.29 13.35 -29.16
CA VAL A 341 8.26 12.36 -28.81
C VAL A 341 8.86 11.02 -28.41
N ASP A 342 9.89 10.56 -29.14
CA ASP A 342 10.58 9.30 -28.85
C ASP A 342 11.34 9.30 -27.54
N PHE A 343 11.81 10.46 -27.10
CA PHE A 343 12.42 10.62 -25.80
C PHE A 343 11.35 10.61 -24.72
N LEU A 344 10.29 11.41 -24.87
CA LEU A 344 9.29 11.65 -23.84
C LEU A 344 8.33 10.47 -23.62
N THR A 345 8.03 9.68 -24.64
CA THR A 345 6.97 8.67 -24.54
C THR A 345 7.39 7.49 -23.65
N PHE A 346 6.62 7.25 -22.59
CA PHE A 346 6.91 6.17 -21.65
C PHE A 346 6.73 4.79 -22.30
N ASP A 347 7.82 4.04 -22.36
CA ASP A 347 7.84 2.67 -22.88
C ASP A 347 8.41 1.70 -21.82
N PRO A 348 7.56 0.83 -21.23
CA PRO A 348 7.98 -0.09 -20.19
C PRO A 348 8.73 -1.34 -20.70
N ILE A 349 8.75 -1.58 -22.01
CA ILE A 349 9.40 -2.74 -22.65
C ILE A 349 10.73 -2.33 -23.29
N ALA A 350 10.86 -1.08 -23.74
CA ALA A 350 12.13 -0.54 -24.22
C ALA A 350 13.23 -0.70 -23.15
N LYS A 351 14.45 -1.01 -23.59
CA LYS A 351 15.63 -1.09 -22.70
C LYS A 351 15.70 0.19 -21.85
N LYS A 352 15.98 0.06 -20.54
CA LYS A 352 16.03 1.08 -19.45
C LYS A 352 16.53 2.51 -19.77
N LYS A 353 17.11 2.77 -20.92
CA LYS A 353 17.62 4.08 -21.33
C LYS A 353 16.54 5.16 -21.52
N ASN A 354 15.26 4.80 -21.66
CA ASN A 354 14.21 5.75 -22.07
C ASN A 354 13.09 5.99 -21.04
N THR A 355 13.32 5.76 -19.74
CA THR A 355 12.29 6.09 -18.74
C THR A 355 12.41 7.56 -18.34
N VAL A 356 11.50 8.42 -18.81
CA VAL A 356 11.52 9.87 -18.54
C VAL A 356 10.82 10.24 -17.24
N LYS A 357 11.52 11.04 -16.43
CA LYS A 357 11.02 11.69 -15.22
C LYS A 357 10.66 13.14 -15.55
N TYR A 358 9.45 13.35 -16.05
CA TYR A 358 9.02 14.64 -16.63
C TYR A 358 9.23 15.82 -15.67
N ASP A 359 8.85 15.68 -14.40
CA ASP A 359 9.04 16.70 -13.36
C ASP A 359 10.50 17.11 -13.19
N VAL A 360 11.36 16.09 -13.04
CA VAL A 360 12.79 16.25 -12.76
C VAL A 360 13.47 16.89 -13.97
N GLN A 361 13.08 16.49 -15.18
CA GLN A 361 13.58 17.05 -16.42
C GLN A 361 13.22 18.53 -16.55
N ALA A 362 11.95 18.90 -16.32
CA ALA A 362 11.51 20.30 -16.42
C ALA A 362 12.22 21.20 -15.41
N VAL A 363 12.32 20.77 -14.15
CA VAL A 363 13.06 21.53 -13.12
C VAL A 363 14.55 21.61 -13.45
N ALA A 364 15.15 20.55 -13.98
CA ALA A 364 16.54 20.57 -14.42
C ALA A 364 16.79 21.59 -15.54
N VAL A 365 15.87 21.71 -16.51
CA VAL A 365 15.93 22.74 -17.55
C VAL A 365 15.89 24.15 -16.94
N ILE A 366 14.98 24.40 -15.99
CA ILE A 366 14.90 25.71 -15.30
C ILE A 366 16.22 26.02 -14.59
N VAL A 367 16.80 25.06 -13.87
CA VAL A 367 18.10 25.23 -13.20
C VAL A 367 19.21 25.53 -14.21
N ILE A 368 19.26 24.83 -15.35
CA ILE A 368 20.24 25.10 -16.41
C ILE A 368 20.08 26.53 -16.93
N VAL A 369 18.86 26.98 -17.21
CA VAL A 369 18.60 28.34 -17.67
C VAL A 369 19.05 29.38 -16.63
N LEU A 370 18.76 29.17 -15.35
CA LEU A 370 19.25 30.04 -14.27
C LEU A 370 20.78 30.12 -14.26
N LYS A 371 21.45 28.97 -14.38
CA LYS A 371 22.93 28.92 -14.43
C LYS A 371 23.48 29.68 -15.64
N LEU A 372 22.84 29.57 -16.80
CA LEU A 372 23.24 30.29 -18.01
C LEU A 372 23.02 31.80 -17.88
N LEU A 373 21.88 32.24 -17.34
CA LEU A 373 21.55 33.66 -17.19
C LEU A 373 22.43 34.38 -16.17
N PHE A 374 22.77 33.70 -15.08
CA PHE A 374 23.58 34.26 -13.99
C PHE A 374 25.06 33.85 -14.06
N LEU A 375 25.48 33.15 -15.12
CA LEU A 375 26.84 32.64 -15.32
C LEU A 375 27.36 31.83 -14.13
N LEU A 376 26.50 31.00 -13.55
CA LEU A 376 26.81 30.22 -12.36
C LEU A 376 27.61 28.98 -12.73
N ASP A 377 28.76 28.79 -12.09
CA ASP A 377 29.70 27.69 -12.34
C ASP A 377 29.98 26.84 -11.09
N ASP A 378 29.23 27.08 -10.00
CA ASP A 378 29.37 26.46 -8.68
C ASP A 378 30.74 26.69 -8.00
N ASN A 379 31.57 27.59 -8.52
CA ASN A 379 32.90 27.90 -8.00
C ASN A 379 33.06 29.40 -7.72
N LEU A 380 32.73 30.25 -8.69
CA LEU A 380 32.91 31.69 -8.65
C LEU A 380 32.16 32.32 -7.48
N GLU A 381 30.95 31.85 -7.17
CA GLU A 381 30.13 32.37 -6.07
C GLU A 381 30.80 32.15 -4.71
N TRP A 382 31.48 31.01 -4.55
CA TRP A 382 32.23 30.67 -3.35
C TRP A 382 33.54 31.45 -3.26
N SER A 383 34.25 31.63 -4.38
CA SER A 383 35.47 32.45 -4.42
C SER A 383 35.19 33.92 -4.12
N LEU A 384 34.13 34.50 -4.70
CA LEU A 384 33.71 35.87 -4.42
C LEU A 384 33.26 36.06 -2.97
N SER A 385 32.68 35.03 -2.35
CA SER A 385 32.33 35.08 -0.93
C SER A 385 33.54 35.21 -0.01
N ALA A 386 34.67 34.55 -0.34
CA ALA A 386 35.89 34.68 0.44
C ALA A 386 36.44 36.12 0.40
N VAL A 387 36.37 36.76 -0.78
CA VAL A 387 36.77 38.17 -0.94
C VAL A 387 35.80 39.09 -0.19
N ALA A 388 34.49 38.86 -0.31
CA ALA A 388 33.47 39.63 0.40
C ALA A 388 33.61 39.50 1.93
N GLU A 389 33.98 38.32 2.43
CA GLU A 389 34.22 38.09 3.86
C GLU A 389 35.38 38.94 4.37
N THR A 390 36.55 38.90 3.72
CA THR A 390 37.69 39.74 4.09
C THR A 390 37.34 41.24 4.05
N HIS A 391 36.69 41.68 2.98
CA HIS A 391 36.26 43.08 2.86
C HIS A 391 35.29 43.49 3.97
N ASN A 392 34.32 42.64 4.32
CA ASN A 392 33.31 42.93 5.35
C ASN A 392 33.88 42.91 6.77
N GLU A 393 34.96 42.17 7.02
CA GLU A 393 35.67 42.18 8.31
C GLU A 393 36.48 43.46 8.49
N GLU A 394 37.11 43.94 7.41
CA GLU A 394 37.94 45.14 7.37
C GLU A 394 37.11 46.44 7.34
N ASN A 395 35.99 46.46 6.60
CA ASN A 395 35.14 47.65 6.42
C ASN A 395 33.84 47.56 7.24
N LYS A 396 33.81 48.30 8.36
CA LYS A 396 32.65 48.34 9.29
C LYS A 396 31.71 49.53 9.06
N GLU A 397 32.10 50.51 8.26
CA GLU A 397 31.32 51.73 8.03
C GLU A 397 30.44 51.64 6.78
N ASP A 398 30.92 50.95 5.74
CA ASP A 398 30.20 50.78 4.48
C ASP A 398 29.22 49.60 4.50
N LYS A 399 28.30 49.61 3.53
CA LYS A 399 27.36 48.51 3.34
C LYS A 399 28.14 47.22 3.02
N PRO A 400 27.87 46.10 3.74
CA PRO A 400 28.58 44.86 3.52
C PRO A 400 28.31 44.31 2.12
N TRP A 401 29.36 43.76 1.51
CA TRP A 401 29.28 43.00 0.28
C TRP A 401 28.50 41.71 0.51
N PHE A 402 27.79 41.26 -0.53
CA PHE A 402 27.03 40.03 -0.44
C PHE A 402 27.98 38.82 -0.30
N ASP A 403 27.77 38.06 0.77
CA ASP A 403 28.52 36.83 1.06
C ASP A 403 27.59 35.64 0.82
N PHE A 404 27.77 34.97 -0.32
CA PHE A 404 26.95 33.82 -0.72
C PHE A 404 27.11 32.65 0.25
N ARG A 405 28.32 32.43 0.80
CA ARG A 405 28.57 31.40 1.82
C ARG A 405 27.72 31.67 3.06
N LYS A 406 27.72 32.89 3.60
CA LYS A 406 26.89 33.23 4.77
C LYS A 406 25.40 33.08 4.46
N TRP A 407 24.95 33.58 3.31
CA TRP A 407 23.56 33.43 2.86
C TRP A 407 23.16 31.94 2.77
N TYR A 408 23.98 31.10 2.12
CA TYR A 408 23.74 29.67 1.97
C TYR A 408 23.59 28.98 3.33
N HIS A 409 24.47 29.26 4.29
CA HIS A 409 24.37 28.64 5.62
C HIS A 409 23.07 29.03 6.35
N VAL A 410 22.64 30.29 6.24
CA VAL A 410 21.38 30.75 6.85
C VAL A 410 20.18 30.06 6.19
N VAL A 411 20.13 30.06 4.86
CA VAL A 411 19.03 29.44 4.11
C VAL A 411 19.00 27.93 4.32
N LYS A 412 20.16 27.26 4.25
CA LYS A 412 20.33 25.82 4.47
C LYS A 412 19.85 25.40 5.85
N LYS A 413 20.21 26.16 6.90
CA LYS A 413 19.73 25.92 8.26
C LYS A 413 18.20 26.01 8.36
N SER A 414 17.60 27.04 7.78
CA SER A 414 16.13 27.21 7.77
C SER A 414 15.43 26.07 7.01
N PHE A 415 15.99 25.69 5.87
CA PHE A 415 15.50 24.57 5.06
C PHE A 415 15.58 23.25 5.82
N ASP A 416 16.72 22.93 6.42
CA ASP A 416 16.92 21.69 7.19
C ASP A 416 16.00 21.62 8.41
N GLU A 417 15.73 22.75 9.08
CA GLU A 417 14.75 22.81 10.18
C GLU A 417 13.34 22.50 9.70
N LYS A 418 12.90 23.10 8.57
CA LYS A 418 11.58 22.81 7.99
C LYS A 418 11.47 21.35 7.55
N LYS A 419 12.53 20.82 6.91
CA LYS A 419 12.60 19.42 6.49
C LYS A 419 12.48 18.47 7.70
N ARG A 420 13.20 18.74 8.79
CA ARG A 420 13.10 17.94 10.02
C ARG A 420 11.69 17.95 10.60
N LYS A 421 11.04 19.11 10.68
CA LYS A 421 9.63 19.21 11.16
C LYS A 421 8.68 18.40 10.30
N LEU A 422 8.87 18.43 8.98
CA LEU A 422 8.09 17.63 8.04
C LEU A 422 8.32 16.12 8.25
N GLU A 423 9.56 15.68 8.40
CA GLU A 423 9.92 14.29 8.68
C GLU A 423 9.34 13.81 10.02
N GLU A 424 9.39 14.64 11.06
CA GLU A 424 8.76 14.36 12.36
C GLU A 424 7.23 14.22 12.23
N ALA A 425 6.57 15.09 11.46
CA ALA A 425 5.13 15.01 11.20
C ALA A 425 4.78 13.71 10.44
N ARG A 426 5.55 13.39 9.40
CA ARG A 426 5.44 12.14 8.63
C ARG A 426 5.59 10.90 9.51
N ALA A 427 6.60 10.89 10.40
CA ALA A 427 6.83 9.81 11.34
C ALA A 427 5.69 9.66 12.35
N LYS A 428 5.10 10.78 12.82
CA LYS A 428 3.90 10.75 13.68
C LYS A 428 2.70 10.14 12.96
N CYS A 429 2.48 10.45 11.68
CA CYS A 429 1.39 9.84 10.91
C CYS A 429 1.55 8.32 10.80
N VAL A 430 2.77 7.84 10.48
CA VAL A 430 3.07 6.40 10.36
C VAL A 430 3.01 5.69 11.72
N THR A 431 3.54 6.30 12.79
CA THR A 431 3.56 5.72 14.13
C THR A 431 2.20 5.80 14.83
N SER A 432 1.37 6.80 14.54
CA SER A 432 0.00 6.86 15.06
C SER A 432 -0.83 5.66 14.59
N SER A 433 -0.54 5.17 13.37
CA SER A 433 -1.00 3.88 12.88
C SER A 433 -0.51 2.78 13.80
N SER A 434 0.80 2.63 13.95
CA SER A 434 1.46 1.61 14.80
C SER A 434 1.03 1.63 16.27
N CYS A 435 0.77 2.79 16.87
CA CYS A 435 0.36 2.96 18.27
C CYS A 435 -1.13 2.66 18.50
N ARG A 436 -2.02 3.04 17.57
CA ARG A 436 -3.41 2.52 17.58
C ARG A 436 -3.43 1.00 17.46
N PHE A 437 -2.40 0.41 16.85
CA PHE A 437 -2.21 -1.04 16.78
C PHE A 437 -1.58 -1.68 18.02
N ALA A 438 -0.74 -0.99 18.79
CA ALA A 438 -0.17 -1.51 20.04
C ALA A 438 -1.19 -1.51 21.19
N GLY A 439 -2.10 -0.52 21.23
CA GLY A 439 -3.17 -0.45 22.23
C GLY A 439 -4.18 -1.60 22.17
N SER A 440 -4.30 -2.28 21.01
CA SER A 440 -5.16 -3.45 20.83
C SER A 440 -4.48 -4.78 21.22
N PHE A 441 -3.18 -4.78 21.54
CA PHE A 441 -2.46 -5.95 22.07
C PHE A 441 -2.17 -5.86 23.58
N LEU A 442 -2.05 -4.65 24.14
CA LEU A 442 -1.70 -4.46 25.56
C LEU A 442 -2.90 -4.54 26.53
N GLY A 443 -4.14 -4.58 26.03
CA GLY A 443 -5.33 -4.79 26.86
C GLY A 443 -5.48 -6.20 27.48
N LEU A 444 -4.52 -7.10 27.22
CA LEU A 444 -4.56 -8.49 27.69
C LEU A 444 -3.35 -8.92 28.54
N SER A 445 -2.46 -8.01 28.95
CA SER A 445 -1.27 -8.37 29.72
C SER A 445 -1.01 -7.54 30.99
N LEU A 446 -2.03 -6.89 31.56
CA LEU A 446 -1.94 -6.23 32.88
C LEU A 446 -3.20 -6.52 33.70
N ARG A 447 -3.37 -7.79 34.08
CA ARG A 447 -4.06 -8.23 35.30
C ARG A 447 -3.43 -9.55 35.75
N THR A 448 -2.31 -9.42 36.47
CA THR A 448 -1.84 -10.40 37.46
C THR A 448 -1.77 -9.69 38.79
#